data_AF-A0A382U1B1-F1
#
_entry.id   AF-A0A382U1B1-F1
#
_cell.length_a   1.000
_cell.length_b   1.000
_cell.length_c   1.000
_cell.angle_alpha   90.00
_cell.angle_beta   90.00
_cell.angle_gamma   90.00
#
_symmetry.space_group_name_H-M   'P 1'
#
loop_
_entity.id
_entity.type
_entity.pdbx_description
1 polymer ?
#
loop_
_entity_poly.entity_id
_entity_poly.type
_entity_poly.pdbx_seq_one_letter_code
_entity_poly.pdbx_strand_id
1 'polypeptide(L)'
;MGFHGLNIFSPELVRITLDRKNKHISFYRDPDKTAASIAKQSEKDAKVWPDFNKYIDAQSQFLASLYEITPPNLPHVGLKDLWTMRSMLKPLRKNGTSGLVDFIRVAAMMMPELMDEWFESKLVR
;
A
#
# COMPACT_ATOMS: atom_id res chain seq x y z
N MET A 1 5.45 -31.24 15.80
CA MET A 1 4.28 -31.02 14.91
C MET A 1 4.84 -30.68 13.54
N GLY A 2 4.64 -31.56 12.56
CA GLY A 2 5.39 -31.58 11.30
C GLY A 2 4.90 -30.58 10.26
N PHE A 3 5.83 -29.93 9.57
CA PHE A 3 5.56 -29.16 8.36
C PHE A 3 5.34 -30.15 7.20
N HIS A 4 4.09 -30.54 6.97
CA HIS A 4 3.72 -31.36 5.82
C HIS A 4 3.63 -30.48 4.56
N GLY A 5 4.54 -30.68 3.61
CA GLY A 5 4.29 -30.62 2.17
C GLY A 5 3.90 -29.30 1.49
N LEU A 6 3.77 -28.17 2.20
CA LEU A 6 3.39 -26.90 1.59
C LEU A 6 4.62 -26.14 1.07
N ASN A 7 4.87 -26.21 -0.24
CA ASN A 7 5.81 -25.33 -0.92
C ASN A 7 5.08 -24.09 -1.46
N ILE A 8 5.29 -22.94 -0.82
CA ILE A 8 4.75 -21.66 -1.29
C ILE A 8 5.68 -21.12 -2.37
N PHE A 9 5.23 -21.13 -3.62
CA PHE A 9 5.93 -20.49 -4.73
C PHE A 9 5.48 -19.04 -4.88
N SER A 10 6.45 -18.15 -5.02
CA SER A 10 6.24 -16.73 -5.17
C SER A 10 6.70 -16.29 -6.57
N PRO A 11 5.79 -16.17 -7.56
CA PRO A 11 6.15 -15.77 -8.92
C PRO A 11 6.63 -14.32 -8.98
N GLU A 12 7.68 -14.06 -9.74
CA GLU A 12 8.22 -12.70 -9.87
C GLU A 12 7.25 -11.76 -10.57
N LEU A 13 6.63 -12.23 -11.66
CA LEU A 13 5.58 -11.54 -12.39
C LEU A 13 4.22 -11.82 -11.70
N VAL A 14 3.55 -10.75 -11.27
CA VAL A 14 2.30 -10.86 -10.50
C VAL A 14 1.06 -10.46 -11.30
N ARG A 15 1.21 -9.58 -12.30
CA ARG A 15 0.09 -9.11 -13.14
C ARG A 15 0.59 -8.64 -14.51
N ILE A 16 -0.26 -8.75 -15.53
CA ILE A 16 -0.05 -8.08 -16.81
C ILE A 16 -1.34 -7.33 -17.16
N THR A 17 -1.23 -6.06 -17.55
CA THR A 17 -2.33 -5.31 -18.17
C THR A 17 -2.14 -5.26 -19.68
N LEU A 18 -3.22 -5.41 -20.44
CA LEU A 18 -3.21 -5.47 -21.90
C LEU A 18 -4.11 -4.37 -22.47
N ASP A 19 -3.62 -3.70 -23.52
CA ASP A 19 -4.40 -2.78 -24.33
C ASP A 19 -4.85 -3.45 -25.65
N ARG A 20 -5.87 -2.88 -26.28
CA ARG A 20 -6.34 -3.25 -27.62
C ARG A 20 -5.29 -3.04 -28.72
N LYS A 21 -4.27 -2.21 -28.48
CA LYS A 21 -3.18 -1.91 -29.43
C LYS A 21 -1.91 -2.75 -29.21
N ASN A 22 -2.04 -3.93 -28.61
CA ASN A 22 -0.91 -4.83 -28.30
C ASN A 22 0.15 -4.21 -27.37
N LYS A 23 -0.22 -3.15 -26.65
CA LYS A 23 0.56 -2.55 -25.57
C LYS A 23 0.28 -3.31 -24.29
N HIS A 24 1.29 -3.49 -23.46
CA HIS A 24 1.13 -4.14 -22.16
C HIS A 24 2.06 -3.53 -21.11
N ILE A 25 1.69 -3.72 -19.86
CA ILE A 25 2.54 -3.44 -18.70
C ILE A 25 2.60 -4.73 -17.86
N SER A 26 3.81 -5.15 -17.55
CA SER A 26 4.09 -6.27 -16.65
C SER A 26 4.40 -5.72 -15.27
N PHE A 27 3.66 -6.20 -14.27
CA PHE A 27 3.84 -5.86 -12.87
C PHE A 27 4.58 -7.00 -12.18
N TYR A 28 5.67 -6.65 -11.52
CA TYR A 28 6.55 -7.55 -10.81
C TYR A 28 6.49 -7.25 -9.32
N ARG A 29 6.94 -8.21 -8.49
CA ARG A 29 7.18 -7.95 -7.07
C ARG A 29 8.27 -6.90 -6.84
N ASP A 30 9.24 -6.83 -7.75
CA ASP A 30 10.26 -5.81 -7.76
C ASP A 30 9.66 -4.49 -8.34
N PRO A 31 9.57 -3.42 -7.53
CA PRO A 31 8.99 -2.15 -7.98
C PRO A 31 9.81 -1.50 -9.10
N ASP A 32 11.13 -1.70 -9.15
CA ASP A 32 11.99 -1.11 -10.16
C ASP A 32 11.79 -1.79 -11.52
N LYS A 33 11.59 -3.12 -11.53
CA LYS A 33 11.21 -3.85 -12.75
C LYS A 33 9.84 -3.42 -13.27
N THR A 34 8.91 -3.15 -12.37
CA THR A 34 7.60 -2.62 -12.75
C THR A 34 7.72 -1.21 -13.32
N ALA A 35 8.48 -0.32 -12.69
CA ALA A 35 8.75 1.02 -13.22
C ALA A 35 9.39 0.95 -14.62
N ALA A 36 10.36 0.06 -14.83
CA ALA A 36 10.96 -0.16 -16.15
C ALA A 36 9.93 -0.67 -17.19
N SER A 37 8.98 -1.51 -16.80
CA SER A 37 7.89 -1.92 -17.69
C SER A 37 6.91 -0.78 -17.99
N ILE A 38 6.59 0.06 -17.01
CA ILE A 38 5.72 1.23 -17.17
C ILE A 38 6.38 2.25 -18.09
N ALA A 39 7.69 2.44 -18.00
CA ALA A 39 8.44 3.43 -18.79
C ALA A 39 8.31 3.23 -20.31
N LYS A 40 8.02 2.00 -20.76
CA LYS A 40 7.72 1.69 -22.16
C LYS A 40 6.44 2.35 -22.67
N GLN A 41 5.53 2.75 -21.77
CA GLN A 41 4.25 3.41 -22.10
C GLN A 41 4.15 4.83 -21.57
N SER A 42 4.70 5.09 -20.38
CA SER A 42 4.66 6.38 -19.71
C SER A 42 5.90 6.56 -18.84
N GLU A 43 6.84 7.38 -19.28
CA GLU A 43 8.04 7.71 -18.50
C GLU A 43 7.69 8.48 -17.23
N LYS A 44 6.63 9.31 -17.27
CA LYS A 44 6.17 10.08 -16.13
C LYS A 44 5.63 9.17 -15.02
N ASP A 45 4.74 8.24 -15.37
CA ASP A 45 4.18 7.29 -14.40
C ASP A 45 5.27 6.36 -13.83
N ALA A 46 6.25 5.98 -14.66
CA ALA A 46 7.38 5.17 -14.21
C ALA A 46 8.23 5.88 -13.14
N LYS A 47 8.44 7.20 -13.27
CA LYS A 47 9.18 8.01 -12.28
C LYS A 47 8.46 8.09 -10.94
N VAL A 48 7.14 8.12 -10.96
CA VAL A 48 6.30 8.26 -9.76
C VAL A 48 6.01 6.91 -9.10
N TRP A 49 6.07 5.80 -9.84
CA TRP A 49 5.76 4.45 -9.36
C TRP A 49 6.47 4.04 -8.05
N PRO A 50 7.78 4.27 -7.85
CA PRO A 50 8.44 3.88 -6.59
C PRO A 50 7.89 4.64 -5.38
N ASP A 51 7.56 5.92 -5.54
CA ASP A 51 7.04 6.73 -4.44
C ASP A 51 5.60 6.39 -4.11
N PHE A 52 4.79 6.05 -5.13
CA PHE A 52 3.46 5.47 -4.93
C PHE A 52 3.54 4.17 -4.11
N ASN A 53 4.49 3.27 -4.41
CA ASN A 53 4.67 2.02 -3.64
C ASN A 53 5.04 2.29 -2.18
N LYS A 54 5.98 3.21 -1.93
CA LYS A 54 6.34 3.62 -0.57
C LYS A 54 5.15 4.23 0.18
N TYR A 55 4.33 5.02 -0.52
CA TYR A 55 3.13 5.63 0.04
C TYR A 55 2.13 4.57 0.50
N ILE A 56 1.79 3.61 -0.37
CA ILE A 56 0.86 2.52 -0.03
C ILE A 56 1.42 1.59 1.05
N ASP A 57 2.72 1.30 1.03
CA ASP A 57 3.38 0.52 2.09
C ASP A 57 3.26 1.21 3.45
N ALA A 58 3.47 2.53 3.51
CA ALA A 58 3.28 3.30 4.74
C ALA A 58 1.84 3.22 5.27
N GLN A 59 0.83 3.31 4.39
CA GLN A 59 -0.58 3.16 4.79
C GLN A 59 -0.89 1.73 5.27
N SER A 60 -0.31 0.72 4.60
CA SER A 60 -0.50 -0.69 4.95
C SER A 60 0.12 -1.03 6.29
N GLN A 61 1.30 -0.48 6.60
CA GLN A 61 1.95 -0.63 7.92
C GLN A 61 1.12 0.00 9.05
N PHE A 62 0.48 1.14 8.77
CA PHE A 62 -0.44 1.75 9.73
C PHE A 62 -1.64 0.83 9.99
N LEU A 63 -2.25 0.27 8.94
CA LEU A 63 -3.37 -0.67 9.06
C LEU A 63 -2.97 -1.97 9.79
N ALA A 64 -1.80 -2.53 9.48
CA ALA A 64 -1.27 -3.70 10.18
C ALA A 64 -1.10 -3.43 11.67
N SER A 65 -0.51 -2.27 12.02
CA SER A 65 -0.37 -1.84 13.41
C SER A 65 -1.73 -1.70 14.09
N LEU A 66 -2.74 -1.19 13.38
CA LEU A 66 -4.10 -1.03 13.90
C LEU A 66 -4.76 -2.39 14.22
N TYR A 67 -4.60 -3.38 13.35
CA TYR A 67 -5.20 -4.72 13.53
C TYR A 67 -4.58 -5.55 14.66
N GLU A 68 -3.34 -5.25 15.06
CA GLU A 68 -2.70 -5.93 16.19
C GLU A 68 -3.28 -5.50 17.55
N ILE A 69 -4.05 -4.41 17.60
CA ILE A 69 -4.57 -3.87 18.85
C ILE A 69 -5.94 -4.44 19.14
N THR A 70 -6.11 -4.96 20.35
CA THR A 70 -7.44 -5.29 20.86
C THR A 70 -8.26 -4.00 21.01
N PRO A 71 -9.44 -3.89 20.38
CA PRO A 71 -10.30 -2.72 20.51
C PRO A 71 -10.60 -2.43 21.98
N PRO A 72 -10.45 -1.18 22.45
CA PRO A 72 -10.76 -0.84 23.84
C PRO A 72 -12.27 -0.96 24.09
N ASN A 73 -12.65 -1.36 25.30
CA ASN A 73 -14.05 -1.41 25.71
C ASN A 73 -14.60 0.00 25.93
N LEU A 74 -15.37 0.51 24.97
CA LEU A 74 -16.16 1.74 25.12
C LEU A 74 -17.43 1.44 25.94
N PRO A 75 -17.93 2.32 26.84
CA PRO A 75 -17.57 3.74 27.04
C PRO A 75 -16.55 4.01 28.17
N HIS A 76 -16.11 3.01 28.94
CA HIS A 76 -15.22 3.20 30.09
C HIS A 76 -13.76 3.03 29.69
N VAL A 77 -13.20 4.02 28.99
CA VAL A 77 -11.79 4.02 28.59
C VAL A 77 -10.92 4.28 29.83
N GLY A 78 -10.17 3.28 30.28
CA GLY A 78 -9.25 3.43 31.41
C GLY A 78 -7.92 4.08 31.02
N LEU A 79 -7.18 4.62 31.99
CA LEU A 79 -5.82 5.15 31.77
C LEU A 79 -4.84 4.09 31.20
N LYS A 80 -5.08 2.80 31.51
CA LYS A 80 -4.32 1.68 30.93
C LYS A 80 -4.60 1.51 29.44
N ASP A 81 -5.86 1.65 29.01
CA ASP A 81 -6.26 1.54 27.60
C ASP A 81 -5.66 2.67 26.76
N LEU A 82 -5.59 3.89 27.31
CA LEU A 82 -4.91 5.03 26.68
C LEU A 82 -3.40 4.80 26.52
N TRP A 83 -2.77 4.03 27.42
CA TRP A 83 -1.35 3.69 27.31
C TRP A 83 -1.09 2.67 26.19
N THR A 84 -1.97 1.67 26.03
CA THR A 84 -1.95 0.75 24.88
C THR A 84 -2.24 1.48 23.56
N MET A 85 -3.08 2.53 23.60
CA MET A 85 -3.29 3.39 22.42
C MET A 85 -2.06 4.26 22.09
N ARG A 86 -1.22 4.60 23.08
CA ARG A 86 0.00 5.38 22.84
C ARG A 86 1.04 4.63 21.99
N SER A 87 1.10 3.29 22.08
CA SER A 87 1.91 2.48 21.14
C SER A 87 1.43 2.56 19.69
N MET A 88 0.15 2.90 19.44
CA MET A 88 -0.42 3.12 18.09
C MET A 88 0.19 4.33 17.39
N LEU A 89 0.73 5.28 18.15
CA LEU A 89 1.34 6.50 17.63
C LEU A 89 2.80 6.29 17.17
N LYS A 90 3.37 5.09 17.37
CA LYS A 90 4.78 4.81 17.05
C LYS A 90 5.05 4.87 15.54
N PRO A 91 4.21 4.31 14.64
CA PRO A 91 4.33 4.51 13.20
C PRO A 91 4.12 5.98 12.79
N LEU A 92 3.21 6.68 13.47
CA LEU A 92 2.96 8.11 13.25
C LEU A 92 4.16 9.00 13.59
N ARG A 93 5.06 8.59 14.48
CA ARG A 93 6.31 9.35 14.73
C ARG A 93 7.28 9.30 13.55
N LYS A 94 7.20 8.30 12.67
CA LYS A 94 8.09 8.17 11.51
C LYS A 94 7.65 9.07 10.34
N ASN A 95 6.34 9.29 10.20
CA ASN A 95 5.72 10.06 9.10
C ASN A 95 5.03 11.37 9.55
N GLY A 96 5.08 11.71 10.84
CA GLY A 96 4.44 12.91 11.40
C GLY A 96 2.92 12.81 11.57
N THR A 97 2.27 13.90 12.03
CA THR A 97 0.81 14.01 12.14
C THR A 97 0.09 13.93 10.79
N SER A 98 0.79 14.28 9.69
CA SER A 98 0.29 14.14 8.33
C SER A 98 -0.06 12.69 7.99
N GLY A 99 0.69 11.70 8.50
CA GLY A 99 0.45 10.29 8.19
C GLY A 99 -0.92 9.76 8.60
N LEU A 100 -1.50 10.25 9.71
CA LEU A 100 -2.85 9.85 10.14
C LEU A 100 -3.92 10.48 9.23
N VAL A 101 -3.73 11.75 8.88
CA VAL A 101 -4.65 12.49 8.00
C VAL A 101 -4.65 11.87 6.60
N ASP A 102 -3.46 11.55 6.10
CA ASP A 102 -3.29 10.86 4.81
C ASP A 102 -3.95 9.47 4.83
N PHE A 103 -3.79 8.71 5.91
CA PHE A 103 -4.45 7.42 6.05
C PHE A 103 -5.98 7.55 6.03
N ILE A 104 -6.56 8.45 6.85
CA ILE A 104 -8.02 8.64 6.90
C ILE A 104 -8.55 9.08 5.54
N ARG A 105 -7.83 9.98 4.85
CA ARG A 105 -8.17 10.42 3.50
C ARG A 105 -8.21 9.24 2.53
N VAL A 106 -7.15 8.44 2.48
CA VAL A 106 -7.07 7.29 1.56
C VAL A 106 -8.07 6.20 1.90
N ALA A 107 -8.28 5.91 3.19
CA ALA A 107 -9.21 4.89 3.64
C ALA A 107 -10.67 5.17 3.21
N ALA A 108 -11.03 6.45 3.06
CA ALA A 108 -12.35 6.87 2.59
C ALA A 108 -12.42 7.13 1.07
N MET A 109 -11.28 7.16 0.38
CA MET A 109 -11.19 7.50 -1.05
C MET A 109 -11.51 6.29 -1.94
N MET A 110 -12.11 6.55 -3.10
CA MET A 110 -12.34 5.51 -4.09
C MET A 110 -11.02 5.15 -4.80
N MET A 111 -10.80 3.85 -5.07
CA MET A 111 -9.56 3.39 -5.70
C MET A 111 -9.22 4.09 -7.03
N PRO A 112 -10.17 4.35 -7.95
CA PRO A 112 -9.87 5.08 -9.18
C PRO A 112 -9.41 6.52 -8.95
N GLU A 113 -9.98 7.22 -7.96
CA GLU A 113 -9.59 8.61 -7.63
C GLU A 113 -8.15 8.65 -7.13
N LEU A 114 -7.78 7.73 -6.24
CA LEU A 114 -6.41 7.59 -5.79
C LEU A 114 -5.45 7.29 -6.96
N MET A 115 -5.85 6.44 -7.92
CA MET A 115 -5.01 6.15 -9.08
C MET A 115 -4.88 7.37 -10.01
N ASP A 116 -5.92 8.16 -10.15
CA ASP A 116 -5.93 9.37 -10.97
C ASP A 116 -5.05 10.48 -10.38
N GLU A 117 -4.88 10.55 -9.05
CA GLU A 117 -3.95 11.49 -8.40
C GLU A 117 -2.48 11.18 -8.71
N TRP A 118 -2.13 9.92 -8.94
CA TRP A 118 -0.75 9.48 -9.10
C TRP A 118 -0.34 9.21 -10.56
N PHE A 119 -1.28 8.81 -11.44
CA PHE A 119 -0.96 8.28 -12.76
C PHE A 119 -1.76 8.91 -13.91
N GLU A 120 -1.07 9.25 -15.00
CA GLU A 120 -1.68 9.81 -16.21
C GLU A 120 -2.19 8.73 -17.17
N SER A 121 -1.52 7.57 -17.23
CA SER A 121 -1.88 6.55 -18.21
C SER A 121 -2.93 5.57 -17.69
N LYS A 122 -3.96 5.33 -18.50
CA LYS A 122 -5.03 4.35 -18.21
C LYS A 122 -4.56 2.90 -18.08
N LEU A 123 -3.36 2.57 -18.56
CA LEU A 123 -2.82 1.20 -18.51
C LEU A 123 -2.11 0.88 -17.20
N VAL A 124 -1.66 1.92 -16.48
CA VAL A 124 -1.09 1.79 -15.13
C VAL A 124 -2.21 1.67 -14.09
N ARG A 125 -3.30 2.42 -14.28
CA ARG A 125 -4.52 2.40 -13.46
C ARG A 125 -5.20 1.03 -13.46
#